data_AF-A0A6A1VEU0-F1
#
_entry.id   AF-A0A6A1VEU0-F1
#
_cell.length_a   1.000
_cell.length_b   1.000
_cell.length_c   1.000
_cell.angle_alpha   90.00
_cell.angle_beta   90.00
_cell.angle_gamma   90.00
#
_symmetry.space_group_name_H-M   'P 1'
#
loop_
_entity.id
_entity.type
_entity.pdbx_description
1 polymer ?
#
loop_
_entity_poly.entity_id
_entity_poly.type
_entity_poly.pdbx_seq_one_letter_code
_entity_poly.pdbx_strand_id
1 'polypeptide(L)'
;MIRALDSLKSLATLLRDIGIGGAHFTNLSPTIKKCFQLLKVLSEDFSVPTLTDPYLIQNLCLSNACLVFCTASSSAKLHTNGMNPFELVVIDEAAQLKECESAIPLQLSGLRHAILIGDERQLPALVKSKISEKADFGRSLFERLVTLGHPKHLLNVQYRMHPSVSLFPNREFYDQQILDGPNVKERGYEQRFLQGNIYGSYSFINIAHGKEESGVGHSLKNMVEAAVVSEIVANLFKQFLDTKKKVSIGVISPYKGQVSAIEEKVKEYSAYSDGGFCVSVRTVDGFQGAEEDVIIISTVRSNGNGSVGFLSNRQRANVALTRARYCLWILGSGVTLLNSDSVWKKVVLNAKQRECFYNAHENKNLARAIADALVELKQFDTLLCDDSFLFREAKWKVFFSNEFQNSIGRIRNVEICKEVLSLLAKLSSGWRQPPKMRNPIVLDGTSSQLLEMYKVNGQLYLVWNVDVIKEESHYLQVMKVCDVVRPYDIPKVAEDLDAEFQSFSEDKMQRCKHKCVEGTLIVPMRWPVDSSSCAEPDLSKPLSALSLSDEPESSITTYRTNTEIDAPNEFDFSLTAHLPLGTVVLLMFLWAFTLPKWLVGPDEGL
;
A
#
# COMPACT_ATOMS: atom_id res chain seq x y z
N MET A 1 -44.03 -0.90 27.01
CA MET A 1 -42.65 -1.04 26.50
C MET A 1 -41.67 -1.63 27.51
N ILE A 2 -41.48 -1.06 28.71
CA ILE A 2 -40.57 -1.63 29.73
C ILE A 2 -40.95 -3.08 30.11
N ARG A 3 -42.24 -3.35 30.35
CA ARG A 3 -42.74 -4.71 30.63
C ARG A 3 -42.52 -5.69 29.47
N ALA A 4 -42.73 -5.25 28.22
CA ALA A 4 -42.48 -6.07 27.03
C ALA A 4 -40.98 -6.39 26.85
N LEU A 5 -40.10 -5.44 27.19
CA LEU A 5 -38.66 -5.64 27.18
C LEU A 5 -38.21 -6.64 28.25
N ASP A 6 -38.77 -6.57 29.45
CA ASP A 6 -38.47 -7.52 30.53
C ASP A 6 -38.95 -8.94 30.17
N SER A 7 -40.12 -9.05 29.53
CA SER A 7 -40.63 -10.32 28.99
C SER A 7 -39.75 -10.86 27.86
N LEU A 8 -39.25 -10.02 26.95
CA LEU A 8 -38.32 -10.41 25.88
C LEU A 8 -36.94 -10.84 26.41
N LYS A 9 -36.42 -10.13 27.42
CA LYS A 9 -35.18 -10.53 28.12
C LYS A 9 -35.33 -11.88 28.79
N SER A 10 -36.46 -12.10 29.49
CA SER A 10 -36.80 -13.36 30.14
C SER A 10 -36.89 -14.53 29.12
N LEU A 11 -37.49 -14.28 27.95
CA LEU A 11 -37.55 -15.24 26.85
C LEU A 11 -36.15 -15.56 26.29
N ALA A 12 -35.31 -14.55 26.10
CA ALA A 12 -33.95 -14.71 25.57
C ALA A 12 -33.00 -15.44 26.54
N THR A 13 -33.19 -15.31 27.85
CA THR A 13 -32.50 -16.15 28.85
C THR A 13 -32.97 -17.60 28.77
N LEU A 14 -34.28 -17.83 28.69
CA LEU A 14 -34.86 -19.18 28.60
C LEU A 14 -34.37 -19.95 27.35
N LEU A 15 -34.24 -19.26 26.21
CA LEU A 15 -33.75 -19.85 24.96
C LEU A 15 -32.24 -20.14 24.99
N ARG A 16 -31.46 -19.36 25.74
CA ARG A 16 -30.02 -19.61 25.94
C ARG A 16 -29.76 -20.85 26.78
N ASP A 17 -30.59 -21.08 27.81
CA ASP A 17 -30.52 -22.29 28.63
C ASP A 17 -30.75 -23.57 27.81
N ILE A 18 -31.47 -23.49 26.69
CA ILE A 18 -31.67 -24.60 25.75
C ILE A 18 -30.43 -24.83 24.86
N GLY A 19 -29.68 -23.77 24.54
CA GLY A 19 -28.58 -23.80 23.56
C GLY A 19 -27.19 -24.15 24.09
N ILE A 20 -26.97 -24.18 25.41
CA ILE A 20 -25.63 -24.40 26.00
C ILE A 20 -25.39 -25.86 26.45
N GLY A 21 -26.40 -26.73 26.45
CA GLY A 21 -26.25 -28.12 26.91
C GLY A 21 -26.70 -29.15 25.89
N GLY A 22 -25.80 -29.57 24.99
CA GLY A 22 -26.02 -30.75 24.16
C GLY A 22 -26.05 -32.03 25.00
N ALA A 23 -27.16 -32.31 25.70
CA ALA A 23 -27.49 -33.62 26.30
C ALA A 23 -28.91 -33.75 26.91
N HIS A 24 -29.73 -32.69 27.05
CA HIS A 24 -31.01 -32.78 27.78
C HIS A 24 -32.25 -32.52 26.92
N PHE A 25 -32.54 -33.42 25.98
CA PHE A 25 -33.77 -33.38 25.16
C PHE A 25 -35.07 -33.71 25.93
N THR A 26 -35.00 -34.13 27.19
CA THR A 26 -36.18 -34.53 28.00
C THR A 26 -36.85 -33.38 28.77
N ASN A 27 -36.22 -32.20 28.89
CA ASN A 27 -36.74 -31.04 29.63
C ASN A 27 -37.41 -29.96 28.76
N LEU A 28 -37.67 -30.25 27.47
CA LEU A 28 -38.22 -29.25 26.52
C LEU A 28 -39.66 -28.82 26.85
N SER A 29 -40.52 -29.74 27.33
CA SER A 29 -41.96 -29.52 27.54
C SER A 29 -42.33 -28.36 28.51
N PRO A 30 -41.77 -28.28 29.74
CA PRO A 30 -42.09 -27.20 30.67
C PRO A 30 -41.52 -25.84 30.23
N THR A 31 -40.36 -25.84 29.59
CA THR A 31 -39.69 -24.63 29.08
C THR A 31 -40.45 -24.03 27.90
N ILE A 32 -40.93 -24.87 26.97
CA ILE A 32 -41.81 -24.45 25.87
C ILE A 32 -43.12 -23.85 26.42
N LYS A 33 -43.72 -24.44 27.46
CA LYS A 33 -44.91 -23.88 28.11
C LYS A 33 -44.65 -22.50 28.74
N LYS A 34 -43.50 -22.30 29.38
CA LYS A 34 -43.09 -20.98 29.91
C LYS A 34 -42.86 -19.96 28.80
N CYS A 35 -42.20 -20.34 27.70
CA CYS A 35 -42.06 -19.47 26.53
C CYS A 35 -43.44 -19.08 25.98
N PHE A 36 -44.38 -20.03 25.89
CA PHE A 36 -45.73 -19.79 25.41
C PHE A 36 -46.52 -18.83 26.33
N GLN A 37 -46.39 -18.99 27.65
CA GLN A 37 -46.99 -18.06 28.63
C GLN A 37 -46.39 -16.66 28.52
N LEU A 38 -45.07 -16.54 28.39
CA LEU A 38 -44.40 -15.25 28.21
C LEU A 38 -44.81 -14.57 26.90
N LEU A 39 -44.91 -15.32 25.80
CA LEU A 39 -45.42 -14.82 24.51
C LEU A 39 -46.87 -14.36 24.62
N LYS A 40 -47.71 -15.08 25.39
CA LYS A 40 -49.09 -14.70 25.63
C LYS A 40 -49.19 -13.40 26.43
N VAL A 41 -48.42 -13.26 27.51
CA VAL A 41 -48.34 -12.00 28.29
C VAL A 41 -47.81 -10.86 27.42
N LEU A 42 -46.81 -11.11 26.58
CA LEU A 42 -46.32 -10.14 25.60
C LEU A 42 -47.42 -9.70 24.62
N SER A 43 -48.25 -10.63 24.15
CA SER A 43 -49.37 -10.32 23.25
C SER A 43 -50.52 -9.58 23.93
N GLU A 44 -50.70 -9.77 25.25
CA GLU A 44 -51.73 -9.08 26.04
C GLU A 44 -51.28 -7.66 26.45
N ASP A 45 -49.99 -7.48 26.76
CA ASP A 45 -49.40 -6.18 27.15
C ASP A 45 -48.98 -5.31 25.96
N PHE A 46 -48.78 -5.91 24.79
CA PHE A 46 -48.43 -5.23 23.55
C PHE A 46 -49.41 -5.66 22.46
N SER A 47 -50.49 -4.90 22.32
CA SER A 47 -51.35 -5.02 21.15
C SER A 47 -50.55 -4.61 19.92
N VAL A 48 -49.97 -5.58 19.21
CA VAL A 48 -49.43 -5.36 17.87
C VAL A 48 -50.62 -4.92 17.03
N PRO A 49 -50.68 -3.66 16.59
CA PRO A 49 -51.84 -3.22 15.84
C PRO A 49 -51.87 -4.04 14.54
N THR A 50 -53.03 -4.59 14.20
CA THR A 50 -53.30 -5.36 12.97
C THR A 50 -53.33 -4.42 11.76
N LEU A 51 -52.22 -3.71 11.56
CA LEU A 51 -51.99 -2.81 10.45
C LEU A 51 -51.34 -3.62 9.35
N THR A 52 -52.03 -3.80 8.24
CA THR A 52 -51.47 -4.36 7.01
C THR A 52 -50.90 -3.29 6.09
N ASP A 53 -51.23 -2.02 6.33
CA ASP A 53 -50.73 -0.88 5.57
C ASP A 53 -49.29 -0.52 6.00
N PRO A 54 -48.29 -0.66 5.11
CA PRO A 54 -46.90 -0.29 5.39
C PRO A 54 -46.74 1.16 5.88
N TYR A 55 -47.59 2.09 5.42
CA TYR A 55 -47.53 3.49 5.82
C TYR A 55 -47.94 3.69 7.29
N LEU A 56 -48.98 3.00 7.73
CA LEU A 56 -49.43 3.06 9.13
C LEU A 56 -48.43 2.39 10.07
N ILE A 57 -47.80 1.29 9.64
CA ILE A 57 -46.70 0.66 10.38
C ILE A 57 -45.52 1.64 10.50
N GLN A 58 -45.12 2.28 9.40
CA GLN A 58 -44.03 3.25 9.38
C GLN A 58 -44.29 4.40 10.36
N ASN A 59 -45.48 5.00 10.31
CA ASN A 59 -45.86 6.10 11.21
C ASN A 59 -45.89 5.65 12.67
N LEU A 60 -46.42 4.46 12.97
CA LEU A 60 -46.38 3.91 14.32
C LEU A 60 -44.94 3.77 14.82
N CYS A 61 -44.03 3.23 14.00
CA CYS A 61 -42.63 3.06 14.36
C CYS A 61 -41.95 4.41 14.59
N LEU A 62 -42.15 5.39 13.71
CA LEU A 62 -41.54 6.71 13.82
C LEU A 62 -42.07 7.49 15.04
N SER A 63 -43.38 7.49 15.27
CA SER A 63 -43.99 8.19 16.41
C SER A 63 -43.56 7.63 17.77
N ASN A 64 -43.15 6.35 17.82
CA ASN A 64 -42.68 5.69 19.04
C ASN A 64 -41.15 5.55 19.11
N ALA A 65 -40.41 6.04 18.11
CA ALA A 65 -38.96 5.95 18.09
C ALA A 65 -38.34 6.92 19.11
N CYS A 66 -37.40 6.41 19.91
CA CYS A 66 -36.59 7.25 20.80
C CYS A 66 -35.39 7.89 20.08
N LEU A 67 -34.87 7.21 19.05
CA LEU A 67 -33.75 7.63 18.23
C LEU A 67 -34.07 7.33 16.77
N VAL A 68 -33.81 8.30 15.90
CA VAL A 68 -34.02 8.17 14.46
C VAL A 68 -32.71 8.46 13.76
N PHE A 69 -32.18 7.45 13.05
CA PHE A 69 -30.99 7.59 12.22
C PHE A 69 -31.44 7.79 10.77
N CYS A 70 -30.97 8.87 10.15
CA CYS A 70 -31.24 9.17 8.75
C CYS A 70 -30.08 9.99 8.16
N THR A 71 -30.02 10.09 6.85
CA THR A 71 -29.12 11.05 6.20
C THR A 71 -29.66 12.46 6.34
N ALA A 72 -28.79 13.48 6.31
CA ALA A 72 -29.21 14.88 6.37
C ALA A 72 -30.30 15.20 5.32
N SER A 73 -30.18 14.68 4.09
CA SER A 73 -31.19 14.85 3.04
C SER A 73 -32.53 14.16 3.34
N SER A 74 -32.51 12.95 3.89
CA SER A 74 -33.73 12.18 4.16
C SER A 74 -34.46 12.66 5.42
N SER A 75 -33.81 13.44 6.28
CA SER A 75 -34.45 14.12 7.41
C SER A 75 -35.61 15.02 6.98
N ALA A 76 -35.65 15.48 5.73
CA ALA A 76 -36.79 16.21 5.19
C ALA A 76 -38.10 15.40 5.25
N LYS A 77 -38.02 14.06 5.24
CA LYS A 77 -39.20 13.18 5.40
C LYS A 77 -39.72 13.13 6.83
N LEU A 78 -38.98 13.69 7.79
CA LEU A 78 -39.39 13.76 9.19
C LEU A 78 -40.26 15.00 9.48
N HIS A 79 -40.55 15.83 8.47
CA HIS A 79 -41.56 16.89 8.56
C HIS A 79 -43.01 16.39 8.43
N THR A 80 -43.29 15.12 8.75
CA THR A 80 -44.65 14.57 8.61
C THR A 80 -45.58 15.07 9.70
N ASN A 81 -46.82 15.38 9.29
CA ASN A 81 -47.87 15.82 10.21
C ASN A 81 -48.15 14.73 11.25
N GLY A 82 -48.10 15.10 12.54
CA GLY A 82 -48.43 14.20 13.66
C GLY A 82 -47.23 13.50 14.30
N MET A 83 -46.00 13.74 13.84
CA MET A 83 -44.80 13.30 14.57
C MET A 83 -44.52 14.20 15.77
N ASN A 84 -44.00 13.58 16.83
CA ASN A 84 -43.52 14.30 18.00
C ASN A 84 -42.36 15.23 17.59
N PRO A 85 -42.29 16.45 18.14
CA PRO A 85 -41.19 17.37 17.85
C PRO A 85 -39.84 16.77 18.26
N PHE A 86 -38.79 17.04 17.47
CA PHE A 86 -37.43 16.62 17.80
C PHE A 86 -36.74 17.74 18.58
N GLU A 87 -36.36 17.50 19.83
CA GLU A 87 -35.71 18.54 20.66
C GLU A 87 -34.20 18.64 20.45
N LEU A 88 -33.56 17.54 20.00
CA LEU A 88 -32.12 17.43 19.81
C LEU A 88 -31.81 16.81 18.45
N VAL A 89 -30.83 17.39 17.74
CA VAL A 89 -30.24 16.79 16.55
C VAL A 89 -28.73 16.62 16.75
N VAL A 90 -28.22 15.47 16.33
CA VAL A 90 -26.78 15.20 16.22
C VAL A 90 -26.45 14.97 14.75
N ILE A 91 -25.57 15.78 14.20
CA ILE A 91 -25.09 15.65 12.83
C ILE A 91 -23.64 15.18 12.90
N ASP A 92 -23.43 13.91 12.57
CA ASP A 92 -22.10 13.34 12.42
C ASP A 92 -21.53 13.64 11.03
N GLU A 93 -20.20 13.66 10.90
CA GLU A 93 -19.47 14.08 9.69
C GLU A 93 -19.95 15.43 9.12
N ALA A 94 -20.35 16.35 10.00
CA ALA A 94 -20.90 17.66 9.66
C ALA A 94 -19.96 18.52 8.79
N ALA A 95 -18.64 18.29 8.88
CA ALA A 95 -17.64 18.95 8.05
C ALA A 95 -17.71 18.53 6.55
N GLN A 96 -18.33 17.39 6.24
CA GLN A 96 -18.50 16.88 4.87
C GLN A 96 -19.81 17.30 4.23
N LEU A 97 -20.72 17.94 4.97
CA LEU A 97 -22.00 18.42 4.45
C LEU A 97 -21.85 19.81 3.88
N LYS A 98 -22.56 20.08 2.78
CA LYS A 98 -22.76 21.47 2.34
C LYS A 98 -23.62 22.18 3.39
N GLU A 99 -23.46 23.51 3.47
CA GLU A 99 -24.25 24.30 4.41
C GLU A 99 -25.77 24.12 4.22
N CYS A 100 -26.23 24.06 2.96
CA CYS A 100 -27.63 23.80 2.65
C CYS A 100 -28.11 22.39 3.06
N GLU A 101 -27.23 21.40 3.06
CA GLU A 101 -27.55 20.03 3.49
C GLU A 101 -27.67 19.96 5.01
N SER A 102 -26.81 20.68 5.74
CA SER A 102 -26.91 20.82 7.20
C SER A 102 -28.18 21.54 7.63
N ALA A 103 -28.68 22.48 6.82
CA ALA A 103 -29.89 23.24 7.11
C ALA A 103 -31.19 22.40 7.05
N ILE A 104 -31.19 21.24 6.38
CA ILE A 104 -32.37 20.37 6.26
C ILE A 104 -32.80 19.84 7.64
N PRO A 105 -31.95 19.09 8.39
CA PRO A 105 -32.34 18.60 9.71
C PRO A 105 -32.49 19.71 10.76
N LEU A 106 -31.91 20.89 10.54
CA LEU A 106 -32.06 22.05 11.45
C LEU A 106 -33.44 22.71 11.37
N GLN A 107 -34.24 22.39 10.35
CA GLN A 107 -35.61 22.90 10.20
C GLN A 107 -36.65 22.05 10.95
N LEU A 108 -36.25 20.93 11.56
CA LEU A 108 -37.17 20.05 12.29
C LEU A 108 -37.90 20.81 13.41
N SER A 109 -39.20 20.54 13.56
CA SER A 109 -40.05 21.23 14.53
C SER A 109 -39.64 20.87 15.96
N GLY A 110 -39.62 21.89 16.84
CA GLY A 110 -39.33 21.74 18.26
C GLY A 110 -37.85 21.65 18.63
N LEU A 111 -36.93 21.82 17.67
CA LEU A 111 -35.50 21.74 17.91
C LEU A 111 -35.02 22.81 18.89
N ARG A 112 -34.34 22.37 19.96
CA ARG A 112 -33.74 23.23 20.99
C ARG A 112 -32.22 23.14 21.00
N HIS A 113 -31.68 21.99 20.61
CA HIS A 113 -30.25 21.72 20.63
C HIS A 113 -29.78 21.08 19.32
N ALA A 114 -28.61 21.50 18.84
CA ALA A 114 -27.94 20.91 17.70
C ALA A 114 -26.47 20.64 18.06
N ILE A 115 -26.01 19.42 17.81
CA ILE A 115 -24.63 19.00 18.00
C ILE A 115 -24.07 18.66 16.63
N LEU A 116 -23.02 19.38 16.22
CA LEU A 116 -22.31 19.13 14.98
C LEU A 116 -20.97 18.48 15.30
N ILE A 117 -20.74 17.28 14.78
CA ILE A 117 -19.49 16.52 14.96
C ILE A 117 -18.82 16.44 13.59
N GLY A 118 -17.56 16.84 13.50
CA GLY A 118 -16.82 16.82 12.23
C GLY A 118 -15.40 17.33 12.39
N ASP A 119 -14.64 17.26 11.31
CA ASP A 119 -13.25 17.68 11.25
C ASP A 119 -13.01 18.55 10.01
N GLU A 120 -12.83 19.86 10.22
CA GLU A 120 -12.58 20.81 9.13
C GLU A 120 -11.21 20.64 8.45
N ARG A 121 -10.31 19.85 9.06
CA ARG A 121 -9.00 19.51 8.50
C ARG A 121 -9.05 18.28 7.57
N GLN A 122 -10.21 17.62 7.44
CA GLN A 122 -10.46 16.52 6.49
C GLN A 122 -11.28 16.99 5.28
N LEU A 123 -11.77 16.08 4.43
CA LEU A 123 -12.37 16.43 3.15
C LEU A 123 -13.65 17.27 3.31
N PRO A 124 -13.79 18.35 2.51
CA PRO A 124 -15.01 19.14 2.46
C PRO A 124 -16.07 18.42 1.62
N ALA A 125 -17.25 19.01 1.54
CA ALA A 125 -18.33 18.46 0.72
C ALA A 125 -17.95 18.39 -0.77
N LEU A 126 -18.29 17.28 -1.43
CA LEU A 126 -18.03 17.10 -2.86
C LEU A 126 -18.85 18.08 -3.70
N VAL A 127 -18.16 18.91 -4.49
CA VAL A 127 -18.77 19.84 -5.45
C VAL A 127 -18.28 19.51 -6.87
N LYS A 128 -19.22 19.14 -7.75
CA LYS A 128 -18.90 18.78 -9.15
C LYS A 128 -18.63 19.99 -10.04
N SER A 129 -19.32 21.10 -9.78
CA SER A 129 -19.19 22.33 -10.56
C SER A 129 -17.96 23.11 -10.13
N LYS A 130 -17.01 23.31 -11.05
CA LYS A 130 -15.82 24.14 -10.80
C LYS A 130 -16.17 25.59 -10.45
N ILE A 131 -17.30 26.10 -10.95
CA ILE A 131 -17.76 27.46 -10.62
C ILE A 131 -18.21 27.50 -9.15
N SER A 132 -18.99 26.51 -8.72
CA SER A 132 -19.46 26.42 -7.33
C SER A 132 -18.33 26.13 -6.36
N GLU A 133 -17.35 25.30 -6.75
CA GLU A 133 -16.13 25.05 -5.97
C GLU A 133 -15.34 26.36 -5.75
N LYS A 134 -15.16 27.17 -6.81
CA LYS A 134 -14.53 28.51 -6.69
C LYS A 134 -15.32 29.48 -5.83
N ALA A 135 -16.63 29.30 -5.72
CA ALA A 135 -17.50 30.08 -4.84
C ALA A 135 -17.58 29.52 -3.41
N ASP A 136 -16.72 28.55 -3.07
CA ASP A 136 -16.64 27.93 -1.75
C ASP A 136 -17.94 27.23 -1.31
N PHE A 137 -18.73 26.75 -2.28
CA PHE A 137 -19.98 26.03 -2.02
C PHE A 137 -19.78 24.69 -1.29
N GLY A 138 -18.55 24.18 -1.27
CA GLY A 138 -18.17 22.97 -0.55
C GLY A 138 -17.95 23.19 0.95
N ARG A 139 -17.88 24.44 1.40
CA ARG A 139 -17.71 24.78 2.81
C ARG A 139 -18.92 24.32 3.62
N SER A 140 -18.65 23.65 4.72
CA SER A 140 -19.68 23.17 5.64
C SER A 140 -20.15 24.26 6.61
N LEU A 141 -21.34 24.05 7.18
CA LEU A 141 -21.81 24.87 8.30
C LEU A 141 -20.83 24.79 9.48
N PHE A 142 -20.28 23.60 9.74
CA PHE A 142 -19.29 23.37 10.79
C PHE A 142 -18.04 24.23 10.58
N GLU A 143 -17.42 24.16 9.40
CA GLU A 143 -16.23 24.95 9.05
C GLU A 143 -16.50 26.46 9.11
N ARG A 144 -17.68 26.91 8.67
CA ARG A 144 -18.07 28.32 8.78
C ARG A 144 -18.16 28.78 10.25
N LEU A 145 -18.77 27.98 11.12
CA LEU A 145 -18.87 28.31 12.56
C LEU A 145 -17.49 28.36 13.22
N VAL A 146 -16.60 27.41 12.91
CA VAL A 146 -15.21 27.41 13.38
C VAL A 146 -14.47 28.67 12.92
N THR A 147 -14.64 29.05 11.65
CA THR A 147 -14.01 30.26 11.07
C THR A 147 -14.51 31.55 11.73
N LEU A 148 -15.77 31.60 12.15
CA LEU A 148 -16.36 32.72 12.89
C LEU A 148 -15.93 32.77 14.36
N GLY A 149 -15.10 31.82 14.82
CA GLY A 149 -14.63 31.76 16.20
C GLY A 149 -15.63 31.14 17.17
N HIS A 150 -16.63 30.39 16.68
CA HIS A 150 -17.51 29.63 17.56
C HIS A 150 -16.67 28.62 18.37
N PRO A 151 -16.84 28.56 19.70
CA PRO A 151 -16.09 27.61 20.52
C PRO A 151 -16.39 26.19 20.07
N LYS A 152 -15.34 25.38 19.91
CA LYS A 152 -15.45 23.97 19.59
C LYS A 152 -14.76 23.14 20.66
N HIS A 153 -15.26 21.92 20.86
CA HIS A 153 -14.62 20.96 21.74
C HIS A 153 -13.76 20.01 20.91
N LEU A 154 -12.44 20.01 21.14
CA LEU A 154 -11.52 19.11 20.46
C LEU A 154 -11.44 17.79 21.23
N LEU A 155 -11.81 16.69 20.57
CA LEU A 155 -11.49 15.35 21.04
C LEU A 155 -10.00 15.10 20.81
N ASN A 156 -9.20 15.25 21.87
CA ASN A 156 -7.75 15.39 21.77
C ASN A 156 -6.99 14.08 22.05
N VAL A 157 -7.63 12.91 21.97
CA VAL A 157 -6.97 11.60 22.14
C VAL A 157 -7.33 10.69 20.97
N GLN A 158 -6.33 10.14 20.29
CA GLN A 158 -6.49 9.19 19.19
C GLN A 158 -6.19 7.76 19.66
N TYR A 159 -7.00 6.79 19.22
CA TYR A 159 -6.94 5.39 19.64
C TYR A 159 -6.69 4.42 18.48
N ARG A 160 -6.33 4.92 17.29
CA ARG A 160 -6.25 4.16 16.03
C ARG A 160 -4.82 3.93 15.57
N MET A 161 -4.06 5.00 15.41
CA MET A 161 -2.78 4.97 14.71
C MET A 161 -1.66 4.59 15.68
N HIS A 162 -0.71 3.78 15.22
CA HIS A 162 0.58 3.66 15.89
C HIS A 162 1.23 5.06 16.04
N PRO A 163 1.90 5.39 17.16
CA PRO A 163 2.48 6.72 17.40
C PRO A 163 3.41 7.23 16.29
N SER A 164 4.12 6.33 15.60
CA SER A 164 4.96 6.69 14.45
C SER A 164 4.16 7.21 13.26
N VAL A 165 2.89 6.79 13.11
CA VAL A 165 1.99 7.22 12.04
C VAL A 165 1.32 8.54 12.43
N SER A 166 0.79 8.65 13.66
CA SER A 166 0.08 9.84 14.14
C SER A 166 0.96 11.09 14.27
N LEU A 167 2.28 10.91 14.48
CA LEU A 167 3.23 11.99 14.72
C LEU A 167 3.19 13.10 13.65
N PHE A 168 3.25 12.73 12.37
CA PHE A 168 3.28 13.73 11.29
C PHE A 168 1.92 14.43 11.12
N PRO A 169 0.78 13.73 10.98
CA PRO A 169 -0.51 14.38 10.86
C PRO A 169 -0.84 15.30 12.05
N ASN A 170 -0.54 14.86 13.27
CA ASN A 170 -0.77 15.66 14.47
C ASN A 170 0.02 16.98 14.45
N ARG A 171 1.31 16.92 14.10
CA ARG A 171 2.16 18.12 13.99
C ARG A 171 1.73 19.03 12.85
N GLU A 172 1.35 18.47 11.70
CA GLU A 172 1.13 19.25 10.48
C GLU A 172 -0.29 19.81 10.36
N PHE A 173 -1.31 19.11 10.87
CA PHE A 173 -2.72 19.47 10.68
C PHE A 173 -3.45 19.90 11.97
N TYR A 174 -2.95 19.49 13.15
CA TYR A 174 -3.63 19.68 14.43
C TYR A 174 -2.77 20.36 15.49
N ASP A 175 -1.70 21.05 15.09
CA ASP A 175 -0.85 21.86 15.98
C ASP A 175 -0.33 21.11 17.22
N GLN A 176 -0.09 19.79 17.08
CA GLN A 176 0.33 18.89 18.17
C GLN A 176 -0.67 18.75 19.33
N GLN A 177 -1.94 19.06 19.10
CA GLN A 177 -2.96 19.01 20.15
C GLN A 177 -3.54 17.61 20.38
N ILE A 178 -3.26 16.64 19.51
CA ILE A 178 -3.78 15.27 19.63
C ILE A 178 -2.80 14.40 20.41
N LEU A 179 -3.28 13.68 21.42
CA LEU A 179 -2.52 12.74 22.22
C LEU A 179 -2.76 11.31 21.73
N ASP A 180 -1.76 10.45 21.88
CA ASP A 180 -1.92 9.02 21.64
C ASP A 180 -2.50 8.33 22.89
N GLY A 181 -3.56 7.54 22.70
CA GLY A 181 -4.21 6.74 23.75
C GLY A 181 -3.30 5.65 24.32
N PRO A 182 -3.63 5.09 25.50
CA PRO A 182 -2.82 4.04 26.12
C PRO A 182 -2.74 2.78 25.25
N ASN A 183 -3.85 2.40 24.60
CA ASN A 183 -3.93 1.20 23.77
C ASN A 183 -2.90 1.18 22.62
N VAL A 184 -2.59 2.34 22.02
CA VAL A 184 -1.65 2.42 20.89
C VAL A 184 -0.19 2.55 21.32
N LYS A 185 0.07 2.82 22.61
CA LYS A 185 1.41 2.94 23.19
C LYS A 185 1.94 1.61 23.74
N GLU A 186 1.06 0.65 23.96
CA GLU A 186 1.44 -0.68 24.45
C GLU A 186 2.30 -1.42 23.43
N ARG A 187 3.32 -2.16 23.90
CA ARG A 187 4.20 -2.94 23.02
C ARG A 187 3.44 -3.96 22.16
N GLY A 188 2.33 -4.50 22.66
CA GLY A 188 1.48 -5.44 21.92
C GLY A 188 0.73 -4.81 20.75
N TYR A 189 0.67 -3.47 20.66
CA TYR A 189 0.03 -2.77 19.55
C TYR A 189 0.91 -2.73 18.29
N GLU A 190 2.23 -2.77 18.43
CA GLU A 190 3.13 -2.80 17.27
C GLU A 190 2.92 -4.11 16.49
N GLN A 191 2.47 -4.00 15.25
CA GLN A 191 2.30 -5.12 14.34
C GLN A 191 3.29 -5.01 13.19
N ARG A 192 4.07 -6.06 12.95
CA ARG A 192 4.88 -6.22 11.75
C ARG A 192 4.30 -7.32 10.88
N PHE A 193 3.93 -6.96 9.65
CA PHE A 193 3.35 -7.90 8.68
C PHE A 193 4.38 -8.39 7.65
N LEU A 194 5.46 -7.63 7.43
CA LEU A 194 6.59 -7.99 6.59
C LEU A 194 7.91 -7.77 7.35
N GLN A 195 8.95 -8.51 6.96
CA GLN A 195 10.29 -8.38 7.53
C GLN A 195 11.11 -7.31 6.82
N GLY A 196 11.93 -6.58 7.58
CA GLY A 196 12.84 -5.54 7.07
C GLY A 196 12.39 -4.12 7.43
N ASN A 197 13.37 -3.22 7.59
CA ASN A 197 13.14 -1.86 8.08
C ASN A 197 12.23 -1.02 7.14
N ILE A 198 12.25 -1.33 5.84
CA ILE A 198 11.37 -0.73 4.81
C ILE A 198 9.87 -0.94 5.08
N TYR A 199 9.51 -1.92 5.91
CA TYR A 199 8.13 -2.26 6.25
C TYR A 199 7.78 -1.95 7.72
N GLY A 200 8.46 -0.98 8.33
CA GLY A 200 8.12 -0.47 9.65
C GLY A 200 6.74 0.21 9.69
N SER A 201 6.27 0.58 10.88
CA SER A 201 4.96 1.21 11.10
C SER A 201 4.74 2.50 10.29
N TYR A 202 5.81 3.22 9.97
CA TYR A 202 5.78 4.37 9.06
C TYR A 202 7.00 4.31 8.14
N SER A 203 6.79 4.22 6.83
CA SER A 203 7.88 4.16 5.84
C SER A 203 7.54 4.96 4.59
N PHE A 204 8.52 5.72 4.09
CA PHE A 204 8.48 6.29 2.75
C PHE A 204 9.38 5.45 1.82
N ILE A 205 8.79 4.86 0.80
CA ILE A 205 9.43 3.97 -0.16
C ILE A 205 9.59 4.73 -1.48
N ASN A 206 10.81 5.20 -1.73
CA ASN A 206 11.19 5.97 -2.90
C ASN A 206 11.26 5.10 -4.16
N ILE A 207 10.53 5.51 -5.19
CA ILE A 207 10.50 4.87 -6.52
C ILE A 207 10.99 5.91 -7.53
N ALA A 208 12.31 5.94 -7.73
CA ALA A 208 12.98 6.97 -8.55
C ALA A 208 12.72 6.82 -10.06
N HIS A 209 12.45 5.60 -10.54
CA HIS A 209 12.44 5.26 -11.96
C HIS A 209 11.04 5.15 -12.58
N GLY A 210 9.99 5.39 -11.80
CA GLY A 210 8.63 5.39 -12.33
C GLY A 210 8.39 6.61 -13.23
N LYS A 211 7.61 6.44 -14.30
CA LYS A 211 7.13 7.53 -15.15
C LYS A 211 5.62 7.63 -15.04
N GLU A 212 5.12 8.86 -14.96
CA GLU A 212 3.68 9.11 -15.02
C GLU A 212 3.18 9.03 -16.46
N GLU A 213 2.10 8.28 -16.67
CA GLU A 213 1.47 8.07 -17.98
C GLU A 213 0.01 8.50 -17.93
N SER A 214 -0.51 9.01 -19.05
CA SER A 214 -1.94 9.29 -19.19
C SER A 214 -2.68 7.99 -19.53
N GLY A 215 -3.49 7.49 -18.60
CA GLY A 215 -4.40 6.37 -18.82
C GLY A 215 -5.69 6.76 -19.54
N VAL A 216 -6.61 5.79 -19.62
CA VAL A 216 -7.96 5.99 -20.20
C VAL A 216 -8.68 7.13 -19.47
N GLY A 217 -9.21 8.09 -20.23
CA GLY A 217 -9.89 9.28 -19.68
C GLY A 217 -8.95 10.35 -19.10
N HIS A 218 -7.68 10.39 -19.52
CA HIS A 218 -6.64 11.33 -19.06
C HIS A 218 -6.30 11.25 -17.56
N SER A 219 -6.65 10.15 -16.89
CA SER A 219 -6.25 9.93 -15.50
C SER A 219 -4.82 9.40 -15.44
N LEU A 220 -3.99 9.98 -14.57
CA LEU A 220 -2.60 9.57 -14.46
C LEU A 220 -2.46 8.19 -13.82
N LYS A 221 -1.46 7.44 -14.27
CA LYS A 221 -1.03 6.17 -13.67
C LYS A 221 0.49 6.06 -13.74
N ASN A 222 1.05 5.21 -12.89
CA ASN A 222 2.47 4.88 -12.85
C ASN A 222 2.57 3.37 -12.66
N MET A 223 2.88 2.66 -13.75
CA MET A 223 2.87 1.20 -13.77
C MET A 223 4.02 0.61 -12.94
N VAL A 224 5.12 1.35 -12.75
CA VAL A 224 6.22 0.93 -11.86
C VAL A 224 5.76 0.98 -10.41
N GLU A 225 5.08 2.06 -9.98
CA GLU A 225 4.45 2.10 -8.65
C GLU A 225 3.42 0.98 -8.48
N ALA A 226 2.59 0.73 -9.50
CA ALA A 226 1.58 -0.32 -9.44
C ALA A 226 2.20 -1.72 -9.32
N ALA A 227 3.33 -1.97 -9.99
CA ALA A 227 4.08 -3.22 -9.85
C ALA A 227 4.69 -3.38 -8.45
N VAL A 228 5.26 -2.32 -7.87
CA VAL A 228 5.79 -2.33 -6.50
C VAL A 228 4.66 -2.59 -5.49
N VAL A 229 3.50 -1.94 -5.63
CA VAL A 229 2.33 -2.19 -4.79
C VAL A 229 1.91 -3.66 -4.88
N SER A 230 1.80 -4.20 -6.10
CA SER A 230 1.42 -5.59 -6.33
C SER A 230 2.38 -6.56 -5.67
N GLU A 231 3.69 -6.31 -5.76
CA GLU A 231 4.72 -7.12 -5.11
C GLU A 231 4.64 -7.06 -3.58
N ILE A 232 4.36 -5.89 -3.00
CA ILE A 232 4.15 -5.76 -1.54
C ILE A 232 2.92 -6.56 -1.12
N VAL A 233 1.81 -6.46 -1.85
CA VAL A 233 0.57 -7.21 -1.57
C VAL A 233 0.81 -8.72 -1.70
N ALA A 234 1.55 -9.17 -2.72
CA ALA A 234 1.93 -10.58 -2.88
C ALA A 234 2.78 -11.08 -1.71
N ASN A 235 3.74 -10.29 -1.24
CA ASN A 235 4.56 -10.62 -0.06
C ASN A 235 3.70 -10.68 1.22
N LEU A 236 2.74 -9.77 1.38
CA LEU A 236 1.78 -9.80 2.50
C LEU A 236 0.92 -11.05 2.45
N PHE A 237 0.44 -11.42 1.26
CA PHE A 237 -0.36 -12.63 1.06
C PHE A 237 0.43 -13.89 1.40
N LYS A 238 1.70 -13.96 0.97
CA LYS A 238 2.60 -15.06 1.35
C LYS A 238 2.77 -15.17 2.86
N GLN A 239 3.05 -14.05 3.55
CA GLN A 239 3.16 -14.04 5.01
C GLN A 239 1.85 -14.42 5.71
N PHE A 240 0.70 -14.02 5.15
CA PHE A 240 -0.60 -14.45 5.63
C PHE A 240 -0.79 -15.97 5.45
N LEU A 241 -0.38 -16.56 4.33
CA LEU A 241 -0.47 -18.01 4.13
C LEU A 241 0.36 -18.78 5.15
N ASP A 242 1.55 -18.27 5.49
CA ASP A 242 2.49 -18.88 6.43
C ASP A 242 2.03 -18.74 7.90
N THR A 243 1.51 -17.57 8.29
CA THR A 243 1.20 -17.25 9.70
C THR A 243 -0.29 -17.38 10.05
N LYS A 244 -1.18 -17.35 9.05
CA LYS A 244 -2.65 -17.25 9.20
C LYS A 244 -3.13 -16.04 10.01
N LYS A 245 -2.27 -15.03 10.18
CA LYS A 245 -2.61 -13.80 10.89
C LYS A 245 -3.48 -12.91 10.01
N LYS A 246 -4.73 -12.66 10.43
CA LYS A 246 -5.65 -11.79 9.71
C LYS A 246 -5.05 -10.41 9.49
N VAL A 247 -5.28 -9.85 8.31
CA VAL A 247 -4.80 -8.53 7.93
C VAL A 247 -5.75 -7.89 6.93
N SER A 248 -6.02 -6.60 7.12
CA SER A 248 -6.75 -5.79 6.18
C SER A 248 -5.83 -4.73 5.56
N ILE A 249 -5.87 -4.61 4.24
CA ILE A 249 -4.91 -3.82 3.45
C ILE A 249 -5.68 -2.82 2.60
N GLY A 250 -5.40 -1.54 2.79
CA GLY A 250 -5.95 -0.48 1.96
C GLY A 250 -4.88 0.11 1.06
N VAL A 251 -5.10 0.07 -0.25
CA VAL A 251 -4.28 0.80 -1.22
C VAL A 251 -5.01 2.07 -1.64
N ILE A 252 -4.37 3.22 -1.41
CA ILE A 252 -4.93 4.54 -1.67
C ILE A 252 -4.14 5.21 -2.79
N SER A 253 -4.84 5.77 -3.78
CA SER A 253 -4.22 6.62 -4.79
C SER A 253 -5.11 7.82 -5.16
N PRO A 254 -4.56 9.01 -5.45
CA PRO A 254 -5.37 10.17 -5.84
C PRO A 254 -5.97 10.04 -7.25
N TYR A 255 -5.47 9.14 -8.10
CA TYR A 255 -5.89 9.01 -9.49
C TYR A 255 -6.66 7.71 -9.74
N LYS A 256 -7.85 7.83 -10.34
CA LYS A 256 -8.69 6.66 -10.71
C LYS A 256 -7.98 5.71 -11.68
N GLY A 257 -7.21 6.24 -12.62
CA GLY A 257 -6.41 5.43 -13.55
C GLY A 257 -5.42 4.52 -12.82
N GLN A 258 -4.78 5.03 -11.76
CA GLN A 258 -3.90 4.23 -10.92
C GLN A 258 -4.66 3.21 -10.08
N VAL A 259 -5.80 3.58 -9.49
CA VAL A 259 -6.66 2.66 -8.74
C VAL A 259 -7.02 1.45 -9.60
N SER A 260 -7.53 1.67 -10.81
CA SER A 260 -7.88 0.58 -11.72
C SER A 260 -6.67 -0.27 -12.14
N ALA A 261 -5.51 0.35 -12.39
CA ALA A 261 -4.29 -0.39 -12.75
C ALA A 261 -3.77 -1.28 -11.60
N ILE A 262 -3.90 -0.81 -10.35
CA ILE A 262 -3.53 -1.59 -9.18
C ILE A 262 -4.56 -2.69 -8.93
N GLU A 263 -5.86 -2.38 -8.97
CA GLU A 263 -6.94 -3.36 -8.82
C GLU A 263 -6.78 -4.55 -9.77
N GLU A 264 -6.43 -4.27 -11.03
CA GLU A 264 -6.18 -5.32 -12.02
C GLU A 264 -5.01 -6.22 -11.63
N LYS A 265 -3.90 -5.65 -11.15
CA LYS A 265 -2.71 -6.40 -10.73
C LYS A 265 -2.93 -7.21 -9.44
N VAL A 266 -3.75 -6.73 -8.51
CA VAL A 266 -3.99 -7.42 -7.22
C VAL A 266 -5.24 -8.28 -7.18
N LYS A 267 -5.97 -8.37 -8.31
CA LYS A 267 -7.28 -9.03 -8.42
C LYS A 267 -7.30 -10.46 -7.87
N GLU A 268 -6.22 -11.22 -8.08
CA GLU A 268 -6.10 -12.60 -7.60
C GLU A 268 -6.09 -12.70 -6.07
N TYR A 269 -5.51 -11.70 -5.39
CA TYR A 269 -5.46 -11.64 -3.93
C TYR A 269 -6.78 -11.14 -3.35
N SER A 270 -7.43 -10.18 -4.03
CA SER A 270 -8.74 -9.64 -3.63
C SER A 270 -9.84 -10.70 -3.62
N ALA A 271 -9.72 -11.73 -4.47
CA ALA A 271 -10.66 -12.85 -4.52
C ALA A 271 -10.63 -13.74 -3.27
N TYR A 272 -9.59 -13.65 -2.42
CA TYR A 272 -9.42 -14.47 -1.22
C TYR A 272 -10.14 -13.92 0.04
N SER A 273 -11.10 -13.01 -0.14
CA SER A 273 -11.70 -12.19 0.92
C SER A 273 -12.29 -12.97 2.12
N ASP A 274 -12.72 -14.22 1.93
CA ASP A 274 -13.34 -15.03 2.99
C ASP A 274 -12.33 -15.65 3.99
N GLY A 275 -11.01 -15.52 3.73
CA GLY A 275 -9.95 -16.13 4.54
C GLY A 275 -9.38 -15.26 5.67
N GLY A 276 -9.83 -14.01 5.82
CA GLY A 276 -9.22 -13.04 6.75
C GLY A 276 -8.04 -12.26 6.18
N PHE A 277 -7.87 -12.28 4.86
CA PHE A 277 -6.97 -11.41 4.09
C PHE A 277 -7.83 -10.53 3.18
N CYS A 278 -7.92 -9.23 3.47
CA CYS A 278 -8.75 -8.30 2.72
C CYS A 278 -7.87 -7.25 2.04
N VAL A 279 -8.11 -7.00 0.74
CA VAL A 279 -7.43 -5.95 -0.02
C VAL A 279 -8.48 -5.02 -0.61
N SER A 280 -8.44 -3.74 -0.23
CA SER A 280 -9.30 -2.69 -0.76
C SER A 280 -8.44 -1.66 -1.50
N VAL A 281 -8.75 -1.38 -2.77
CA VAL A 281 -8.03 -0.36 -3.56
C VAL A 281 -9.02 0.73 -3.90
N ARG A 282 -8.80 1.97 -3.44
CA ARG A 282 -9.74 3.08 -3.68
C ARG A 282 -9.03 4.41 -3.82
N THR A 283 -9.77 5.41 -4.27
CA THR A 283 -9.30 6.81 -4.20
C THR A 283 -9.29 7.32 -2.77
N VAL A 284 -8.55 8.39 -2.49
CA VAL A 284 -8.55 9.07 -1.17
C VAL A 284 -9.98 9.37 -0.71
N ASP A 285 -10.78 9.99 -1.58
CA ASP A 285 -12.18 10.34 -1.30
C ASP A 285 -13.06 9.09 -1.04
N GLY A 286 -12.72 7.92 -1.62
CA GLY A 286 -13.44 6.66 -1.40
C GLY A 286 -13.00 5.89 -0.16
N PHE A 287 -11.93 6.34 0.49
CA PHE A 287 -11.38 5.77 1.73
C PHE A 287 -11.81 6.55 2.98
N GLN A 288 -12.61 7.61 2.81
CA GLN A 288 -13.10 8.40 3.92
C GLN A 288 -14.00 7.57 4.83
N GLY A 289 -13.81 7.71 6.14
CA GLY A 289 -14.50 6.91 7.16
C GLY A 289 -14.02 5.46 7.30
N ALA A 290 -13.22 4.94 6.35
CA ALA A 290 -12.62 3.62 6.46
C ALA A 290 -11.27 3.66 7.21
N GLU A 291 -10.85 2.50 7.72
CA GLU A 291 -9.53 2.27 8.31
C GLU A 291 -9.06 0.86 7.94
N GLU A 292 -7.76 0.65 7.86
CA GLU A 292 -7.17 -0.67 7.60
C GLU A 292 -5.93 -0.88 8.44
N ASP A 293 -5.56 -2.15 8.65
CA ASP A 293 -4.36 -2.53 9.40
C ASP A 293 -3.09 -2.01 8.73
N VAL A 294 -3.01 -2.15 7.39
CA VAL A 294 -1.92 -1.67 6.55
C VAL A 294 -2.46 -0.75 5.47
N ILE A 295 -1.90 0.46 5.34
CA ILE A 295 -2.20 1.38 4.25
C ILE A 295 -0.99 1.57 3.37
N ILE A 296 -1.19 1.40 2.06
CA ILE A 296 -0.21 1.65 1.02
C ILE A 296 -0.69 2.84 0.19
N ILE A 297 0.04 3.94 0.18
CA ILE A 297 -0.30 5.13 -0.63
C ILE A 297 0.55 5.12 -1.89
N SER A 298 -0.05 5.08 -3.08
CA SER A 298 0.64 5.33 -4.35
C SER A 298 0.40 6.77 -4.79
N THR A 299 1.47 7.57 -4.82
CA THR A 299 1.41 8.99 -5.15
C THR A 299 1.38 9.26 -6.65
N VAL A 300 1.84 8.32 -7.48
CA VAL A 300 1.82 8.33 -8.97
C VAL A 300 2.78 9.34 -9.60
N ARG A 301 2.85 10.55 -9.05
CA ARG A 301 3.53 11.69 -9.66
C ARG A 301 5.03 11.49 -9.69
N SER A 302 5.58 11.55 -10.90
CA SER A 302 7.00 11.43 -11.16
C SER A 302 7.39 12.32 -12.33
N ASN A 303 7.81 13.54 -12.00
CA ASN A 303 8.22 14.58 -12.94
C ASN A 303 9.30 15.48 -12.32
N GLY A 304 10.15 16.08 -13.17
CA GLY A 304 11.23 16.97 -12.73
C GLY A 304 10.74 18.31 -12.15
N ASN A 305 9.53 18.74 -12.52
CA ASN A 305 8.98 20.05 -12.17
C ASN A 305 8.32 20.12 -10.79
N GLY A 306 8.30 19.02 -10.03
CA GLY A 306 7.67 18.98 -8.70
C GLY A 306 6.14 19.16 -8.72
N SER A 307 5.49 18.96 -9.86
CA SER A 307 4.04 19.08 -9.98
C SER A 307 3.36 17.87 -9.35
N VAL A 308 2.50 18.12 -8.37
CA VAL A 308 1.81 17.05 -7.62
C VAL A 308 0.28 17.02 -7.84
N GLY A 309 -0.30 18.07 -8.42
CA GLY A 309 -1.72 18.07 -8.83
C GLY A 309 -2.66 17.80 -7.66
N PHE A 310 -3.51 16.77 -7.75
CA PHE A 310 -4.52 16.43 -6.72
C PHE A 310 -3.94 16.18 -5.32
N LEU A 311 -2.65 15.80 -5.24
CA LEU A 311 -1.93 15.60 -3.99
C LEU A 311 -1.67 16.90 -3.22
N SER A 312 -1.71 18.08 -3.87
CA SER A 312 -1.46 19.36 -3.19
C SER A 312 -2.53 19.72 -2.15
N ASN A 313 -3.73 19.12 -2.26
CA ASN A 313 -4.81 19.37 -1.33
C ASN A 313 -4.45 18.80 0.07
N ARG A 314 -4.34 19.70 1.05
CA ARG A 314 -3.99 19.37 2.44
C ARG A 314 -4.98 18.41 3.11
N GLN A 315 -6.28 18.60 2.89
CA GLN A 315 -7.33 17.79 3.49
C GLN A 315 -7.29 16.34 2.97
N ARG A 316 -7.07 16.15 1.66
CA ARG A 316 -6.81 14.83 1.05
C ARG A 316 -5.58 14.15 1.63
N ALA A 317 -4.49 14.89 1.78
CA ALA A 317 -3.28 14.35 2.40
C ALA A 317 -3.53 13.92 3.85
N ASN A 318 -4.25 14.73 4.64
CA ASN A 318 -4.61 14.38 6.00
C ASN A 318 -5.46 13.10 6.06
N VAL A 319 -6.49 12.98 5.22
CA VAL A 319 -7.29 11.75 5.15
C VAL A 319 -6.41 10.55 4.81
N ALA A 320 -5.62 10.62 3.73
CA ALA A 320 -4.79 9.50 3.28
C ALA A 320 -3.79 9.03 4.35
N LEU A 321 -3.14 9.97 5.06
CA LEU A 321 -2.12 9.69 6.07
C LEU A 321 -2.70 9.14 7.39
N THR A 322 -4.02 9.21 7.60
CA THR A 322 -4.70 8.83 8.86
C THR A 322 -5.60 7.60 8.76
N ARG A 323 -5.50 6.83 7.66
CA ARG A 323 -6.29 5.60 7.45
C ARG A 323 -5.68 4.34 8.09
N ALA A 324 -4.39 4.36 8.40
CA ALA A 324 -3.66 3.19 8.88
C ALA A 324 -3.84 2.99 10.38
N ARG A 325 -4.03 1.73 10.82
CA ARG A 325 -3.97 1.37 12.23
C ARG A 325 -2.52 1.09 12.67
N TYR A 326 -1.84 0.20 11.95
CA TYR A 326 -0.50 -0.25 12.35
C TYR A 326 0.61 0.22 11.42
N CYS A 327 0.44 0.06 10.10
CA CYS A 327 1.49 0.35 9.12
C CYS A 327 1.02 1.31 8.03
N LEU A 328 1.78 2.37 7.80
CA LEU A 328 1.62 3.30 6.70
C LEU A 328 2.86 3.28 5.80
N TRP A 329 2.70 2.84 4.55
CA TRP A 329 3.75 2.79 3.55
C TRP A 329 3.43 3.71 2.38
N ILE A 330 4.25 4.73 2.17
CA ILE A 330 4.05 5.76 1.15
C ILE A 330 4.99 5.49 -0.01
N LEU A 331 4.45 5.24 -1.20
CA LEU A 331 5.18 4.94 -2.43
C LEU A 331 5.13 6.14 -3.37
N GLY A 332 6.30 6.58 -3.82
CA GLY A 332 6.37 7.74 -4.71
C GLY A 332 7.77 8.15 -5.12
N SER A 333 7.83 9.07 -6.08
CA SER A 333 9.08 9.74 -6.45
C SER A 333 9.48 10.76 -5.37
N GLY A 334 10.49 10.42 -4.58
CA GLY A 334 11.04 11.30 -3.55
C GLY A 334 11.52 12.63 -4.13
N VAL A 335 12.11 12.63 -5.33
CA VAL A 335 12.58 13.84 -6.02
C VAL A 335 11.40 14.75 -6.37
N THR A 336 10.36 14.21 -7.00
CA THR A 336 9.18 14.99 -7.40
C THR A 336 8.45 15.57 -6.19
N LEU A 337 8.28 14.78 -5.12
CA LEU A 337 7.59 15.24 -3.92
C LEU A 337 8.42 16.25 -3.12
N LEU A 338 9.75 16.10 -3.05
CA LEU A 338 10.64 17.08 -2.41
C LEU A 338 10.67 18.42 -3.15
N ASN A 339 10.59 18.38 -4.48
CA ASN A 339 10.53 19.58 -5.32
C ASN A 339 9.14 20.21 -5.35
N SER A 340 8.14 19.60 -4.70
CA SER A 340 6.81 20.18 -4.60
C SER A 340 6.72 21.21 -3.48
N ASP A 341 6.03 22.32 -3.68
CA ASP A 341 5.71 23.27 -2.61
C ASP A 341 4.44 22.86 -1.86
N SER A 342 4.33 21.57 -1.52
CA SER A 342 3.16 20.98 -0.89
C SER A 342 3.49 20.29 0.43
N VAL A 343 2.46 19.80 1.12
CA VAL A 343 2.61 18.99 2.34
C VAL A 343 3.48 17.74 2.10
N TRP A 344 3.52 17.21 0.89
CA TRP A 344 4.31 16.02 0.56
C TRP A 344 5.82 16.25 0.62
N LYS A 345 6.31 17.47 0.37
CA LYS A 345 7.70 17.82 0.66
C LYS A 345 8.03 17.64 2.13
N LYS A 346 7.13 18.11 3.01
CA LYS A 346 7.28 17.94 4.46
C LYS A 346 7.19 16.48 4.88
N VAL A 347 6.34 15.68 4.24
CA VAL A 347 6.27 14.22 4.45
C VAL A 347 7.62 13.57 4.15
N VAL A 348 8.22 13.87 2.98
CA VAL A 348 9.53 13.28 2.62
C VAL A 348 10.64 13.74 3.57
N LEU A 349 10.68 15.03 3.91
CA LEU A 349 11.67 15.55 4.87
C LEU A 349 11.49 14.91 6.26
N ASN A 350 10.25 14.71 6.72
CA ASN A 350 9.97 14.04 7.98
C ASN A 350 10.42 12.57 7.95
N ALA A 351 10.16 11.85 6.87
CA ALA A 351 10.62 10.47 6.71
C ALA A 351 12.15 10.38 6.71
N LYS A 352 12.86 11.30 6.02
CA LYS A 352 14.32 11.37 6.04
C LYS A 352 14.88 11.68 7.43
N GLN A 353 14.30 12.67 8.12
CA GLN A 353 14.72 13.05 9.48
C GLN A 353 14.57 11.90 10.49
N ARG A 354 13.59 11.02 10.27
CA ARG A 354 13.27 9.88 11.14
C ARG A 354 13.89 8.57 10.66
N GLU A 355 14.79 8.62 9.67
CA GLU A 355 15.44 7.43 9.09
C GLU A 355 14.45 6.39 8.56
N CYS A 356 13.27 6.85 8.12
CA CYS A 356 12.19 6.02 7.57
C CYS A 356 12.03 6.20 6.05
N PHE A 357 13.06 6.71 5.38
CA PHE A 357 13.11 6.90 3.92
C PHE A 357 13.98 5.80 3.30
N TYR A 358 13.40 4.97 2.44
CA TYR A 358 14.04 3.81 1.85
C TYR A 358 13.93 3.85 0.33
N ASN A 359 14.92 3.32 -0.39
CA ASN A 359 14.81 3.16 -1.83
C ASN A 359 14.24 1.78 -2.17
N ALA A 360 13.19 1.74 -3.00
CA ALA A 360 12.56 0.48 -3.38
C ALA A 360 13.55 -0.50 -4.04
N HIS A 361 14.47 0.01 -4.86
CA HIS A 361 15.45 -0.82 -5.58
C HIS A 361 16.51 -1.48 -4.67
N GLU A 362 16.62 -1.09 -3.39
CA GLU A 362 17.53 -1.75 -2.43
C GLU A 362 16.92 -3.06 -1.91
N ASN A 363 15.60 -3.22 -2.00
CA ASN A 363 14.95 -4.48 -1.70
C ASN A 363 14.92 -5.38 -2.95
N LYS A 364 15.48 -6.60 -2.86
CA LYS A 364 15.62 -7.53 -3.99
C LYS A 364 14.30 -7.84 -4.71
N ASN A 365 13.21 -8.05 -3.97
CA ASN A 365 11.90 -8.36 -4.55
C ASN A 365 11.32 -7.14 -5.28
N LEU A 366 11.38 -5.97 -4.64
CA LEU A 366 10.88 -4.73 -5.24
C LEU A 366 11.74 -4.29 -6.45
N ALA A 367 13.06 -4.45 -6.39
CA ALA A 367 13.97 -4.20 -7.51
C ALA A 367 13.62 -5.05 -8.73
N ARG A 368 13.32 -6.34 -8.51
CA ARG A 368 12.85 -7.24 -9.57
C ARG A 368 11.51 -6.78 -10.15
N ALA A 369 10.55 -6.42 -9.31
CA ALA A 369 9.25 -5.92 -9.77
C ALA A 369 9.38 -4.60 -10.57
N ILE A 370 10.28 -3.71 -10.17
CA ILE A 370 10.61 -2.47 -10.91
C ILE A 370 11.21 -2.81 -12.27
N ALA A 371 12.19 -3.72 -12.32
CA ALA A 371 12.83 -4.13 -13.56
C ALA A 371 11.82 -4.76 -14.52
N ASP A 372 11.00 -5.70 -14.03
CA ASP A 372 9.97 -6.36 -14.82
C ASP A 372 8.96 -5.35 -15.41
N ALA A 373 8.53 -4.38 -14.62
CA ALA A 373 7.63 -3.31 -15.08
C ALA A 373 8.28 -2.42 -16.14
N LEU A 374 9.55 -2.03 -15.97
CA LEU A 374 10.27 -1.20 -16.94
C LEU A 374 10.47 -1.93 -18.28
N VAL A 375 10.70 -3.25 -18.26
CA VAL A 375 10.78 -4.07 -19.47
C VAL A 375 9.42 -4.14 -20.18
N GLU A 376 8.33 -4.34 -19.45
CA GLU A 376 6.96 -4.35 -20.00
C GLU A 376 6.60 -3.00 -20.65
N LEU A 377 7.10 -1.89 -20.09
CA LEU A 377 6.95 -0.54 -20.66
C LEU A 377 7.94 -0.23 -21.78
N LYS A 378 8.90 -1.12 -22.08
CA LYS A 378 10.01 -0.89 -23.01
C LYS A 378 10.86 0.34 -22.68
N GLN A 379 10.97 0.69 -21.40
CA GLN A 379 11.73 1.84 -20.93
C GLN A 379 13.17 1.44 -20.57
N PHE A 380 13.91 0.95 -21.57
CA PHE A 380 15.25 0.40 -21.38
C PHE A 380 16.30 1.45 -21.02
N ASP A 381 16.13 2.71 -21.44
CA ASP A 381 17.06 3.81 -21.11
C ASP A 381 17.28 3.95 -19.60
N THR A 382 16.23 3.68 -18.81
CA THR A 382 16.28 3.74 -17.35
C THR A 382 16.98 2.52 -16.72
N LEU A 383 17.03 1.39 -17.43
CA LEU A 383 17.66 0.14 -16.99
C LEU A 383 19.11 0.00 -17.47
N LEU A 384 19.47 0.66 -18.56
CA LEU A 384 20.73 0.52 -19.30
C LEU A 384 21.61 1.77 -19.21
N CYS A 385 21.63 2.42 -18.04
CA CYS A 385 22.53 3.54 -17.75
C CYS A 385 23.65 3.12 -16.79
N ASP A 386 24.74 3.90 -16.77
CA ASP A 386 25.93 3.64 -15.96
C ASP A 386 25.62 3.52 -14.45
N ASP A 387 24.60 4.25 -13.97
CA ASP A 387 24.13 4.25 -12.57
C ASP A 387 22.90 3.35 -12.36
N SER A 388 22.62 2.42 -13.28
CA SER A 388 21.45 1.56 -13.17
C SER A 388 21.52 0.68 -11.92
N PHE A 389 20.42 0.63 -11.17
CA PHE A 389 20.29 -0.23 -9.99
C PHE A 389 20.48 -1.72 -10.31
N LEU A 390 20.32 -2.14 -11.57
CA LEU A 390 20.58 -3.50 -12.02
C LEU A 390 22.06 -3.91 -11.92
N PHE A 391 22.99 -2.95 -12.01
CA PHE A 391 24.43 -3.20 -12.04
C PHE A 391 25.15 -2.68 -10.79
N ARG A 392 24.43 -2.27 -9.74
CA ARG A 392 25.04 -1.72 -8.52
C ARG A 392 25.93 -2.73 -7.77
N GLU A 393 25.56 -4.01 -7.81
CA GLU A 393 26.36 -5.12 -7.26
C GLU A 393 27.31 -5.75 -8.32
N ALA A 394 27.39 -5.19 -9.53
CA ALA A 394 28.24 -5.72 -10.57
C ALA A 394 29.72 -5.46 -10.28
N LYS A 395 30.57 -6.45 -10.58
CA LYS A 395 32.02 -6.30 -10.52
C LYS A 395 32.55 -5.55 -11.75
N TRP A 396 31.87 -5.70 -12.89
CA TRP A 396 32.21 -5.06 -14.16
C TRP A 396 31.39 -3.79 -14.37
N LYS A 397 32.04 -2.71 -14.79
CA LYS A 397 31.37 -1.54 -15.36
C LYS A 397 30.85 -1.92 -16.75
N VAL A 398 29.56 -1.73 -17.00
CA VAL A 398 28.89 -2.19 -18.24
C VAL A 398 28.55 -1.00 -19.12
N PHE A 399 28.94 -1.07 -20.39
CA PHE A 399 28.59 -0.09 -21.43
C PHE A 399 27.71 -0.74 -22.48
N PHE A 400 26.77 0.01 -23.03
CA PHE A 400 25.82 -0.45 -24.03
C PHE A 400 26.05 0.31 -25.34
N SER A 401 26.18 -0.42 -26.45
CA SER A 401 26.22 0.21 -27.78
C SER A 401 24.84 0.74 -28.17
N ASN A 402 24.81 1.69 -29.12
CA ASN A 402 23.56 2.18 -29.72
C ASN A 402 22.81 1.05 -30.46
N GLU A 403 23.54 0.12 -31.08
CA GLU A 403 22.94 -1.03 -31.77
C GLU A 403 22.24 -1.97 -30.80
N PHE A 404 22.84 -2.24 -29.64
CA PHE A 404 22.21 -3.01 -28.57
C PHE A 404 20.94 -2.35 -28.04
N GLN A 405 20.97 -1.04 -27.77
CA GLN A 405 19.79 -0.31 -27.31
C GLN A 405 18.66 -0.35 -28.35
N ASN A 406 19.01 -0.29 -29.64
CA ASN A 406 18.05 -0.44 -30.72
C ASN A 406 17.51 -1.88 -30.83
N SER A 407 18.36 -2.90 -30.72
CA SER A 407 17.94 -4.29 -30.88
C SER A 407 17.08 -4.75 -29.71
N ILE A 408 17.44 -4.46 -28.46
CA ILE A 408 16.64 -4.80 -27.27
C ILE A 408 15.26 -4.10 -27.31
N GLY A 409 15.20 -2.86 -27.81
CA GLY A 409 13.95 -2.13 -28.02
C GLY A 409 13.05 -2.73 -29.13
N ARG A 410 13.64 -3.38 -30.14
CA ARG A 410 12.90 -4.05 -31.23
C ARG A 410 12.31 -5.40 -30.82
N ILE A 411 12.85 -6.08 -29.80
CA ILE A 411 12.35 -7.37 -29.35
C ILE A 411 10.92 -7.20 -28.81
N ARG A 412 9.96 -7.89 -29.42
CA ARG A 412 8.54 -7.80 -29.06
C ARG A 412 8.16 -8.65 -27.85
N ASN A 413 8.87 -9.76 -27.64
CA ASN A 413 8.58 -10.69 -26.57
C ASN A 413 9.29 -10.22 -25.28
N VAL A 414 8.50 -10.00 -24.24
CA VAL A 414 8.94 -9.45 -22.95
C VAL A 414 9.79 -10.47 -22.18
N GLU A 415 9.46 -11.76 -22.27
CA GLU A 415 10.21 -12.82 -21.61
C GLU A 415 11.67 -12.88 -22.10
N ILE A 416 11.89 -12.74 -23.40
CA ILE A 416 13.24 -12.67 -23.98
C ILE A 416 14.01 -11.48 -23.40
N CYS A 417 13.39 -10.30 -23.32
CA CYS A 417 14.06 -9.12 -22.75
C CYS A 417 14.44 -9.34 -21.29
N LYS A 418 13.58 -10.00 -20.50
CA LYS A 418 13.88 -10.40 -19.11
C LYS A 418 15.05 -11.39 -19.04
N GLU A 419 15.13 -12.36 -19.95
CA GLU A 419 16.26 -13.29 -20.07
C GLU A 419 17.58 -12.58 -20.41
N VAL A 420 17.57 -11.65 -21.37
CA VAL A 420 18.74 -10.84 -21.73
C VAL A 420 19.26 -10.06 -20.53
N LEU A 421 18.39 -9.35 -19.81
CA LEU A 421 18.79 -8.56 -18.64
C LEU A 421 19.29 -9.43 -17.49
N SER A 422 18.66 -10.58 -17.26
CA SER A 422 19.14 -11.57 -16.27
C SER A 422 20.54 -12.09 -16.62
N LEU A 423 20.79 -12.35 -17.90
CA LEU A 423 22.10 -12.76 -18.39
C LEU A 423 23.14 -11.64 -18.23
N LEU A 424 22.79 -10.38 -18.54
CA LEU A 424 23.66 -9.22 -18.34
C LEU A 424 24.01 -9.00 -16.87
N ALA A 425 23.05 -9.13 -15.96
CA ALA A 425 23.29 -9.06 -14.51
C ALA A 425 24.25 -10.17 -14.03
N LYS A 426 24.13 -11.39 -14.58
CA LYS A 426 25.07 -12.49 -14.29
C LYS A 426 26.46 -12.24 -14.86
N LEU A 427 26.56 -11.81 -16.11
CA LEU A 427 27.85 -11.56 -16.76
C LEU A 427 28.60 -10.40 -16.07
N SER A 428 27.88 -9.35 -15.68
CA SER A 428 28.45 -8.20 -15.00
C SER A 428 28.92 -8.49 -13.57
N SER A 429 28.38 -9.51 -12.89
CA SER A 429 28.92 -10.00 -11.61
C SER A 429 30.17 -10.88 -11.74
N GLY A 430 30.63 -11.13 -12.98
CA GLY A 430 31.84 -11.90 -13.27
C GLY A 430 31.60 -13.38 -13.57
N TRP A 431 30.34 -13.83 -13.61
CA TRP A 431 30.01 -15.19 -14.02
C TRP A 431 30.31 -15.41 -15.51
N ARG A 432 30.80 -16.59 -15.87
CA ARG A 432 31.05 -17.01 -17.26
C ARG A 432 30.58 -18.44 -17.46
N GLN A 433 30.13 -18.77 -18.68
CA GLN A 433 29.66 -20.13 -18.98
C GLN A 433 30.83 -21.11 -19.10
N PRO A 434 30.71 -22.34 -18.56
CA PRO A 434 31.76 -23.35 -18.65
C PRO A 434 32.10 -23.72 -20.11
N PRO A 435 33.37 -24.08 -20.41
CA PRO A 435 33.84 -24.34 -21.79
C PRO A 435 33.07 -25.42 -22.55
N LYS A 436 32.46 -26.38 -21.84
CA LYS A 436 31.74 -27.53 -22.41
C LYS A 436 30.41 -27.19 -23.10
N MET A 437 29.94 -25.94 -23.02
CA MET A 437 28.70 -25.48 -23.66
C MET A 437 28.88 -24.29 -24.62
N ARG A 438 30.12 -23.96 -25.00
CA ARG A 438 30.39 -22.94 -26.03
C ARG A 438 30.03 -23.51 -27.40
N ASN A 439 29.05 -22.90 -28.08
CA ASN A 439 28.70 -23.27 -29.45
C ASN A 439 29.83 -22.85 -30.41
N PRO A 440 30.21 -23.69 -31.39
CA PRO A 440 31.30 -23.42 -32.30
C PRO A 440 30.80 -22.58 -33.48
N ILE A 441 30.63 -21.26 -33.29
CA ILE A 441 30.59 -20.35 -34.43
C ILE A 441 32.04 -19.95 -34.69
N VAL A 442 32.62 -20.48 -35.76
CA VAL A 442 33.99 -20.14 -36.20
C VAL A 442 33.93 -18.75 -36.79
N LEU A 443 34.62 -17.80 -36.15
CA LEU A 443 34.78 -16.43 -36.60
C LEU A 443 36.23 -16.26 -37.06
N ASP A 444 36.42 -15.77 -38.29
CA ASP A 444 37.72 -15.40 -38.82
C ASP A 444 37.97 -13.92 -38.52
N GLY A 445 39.13 -13.55 -37.94
CA GLY A 445 39.47 -12.16 -37.63
C GLY A 445 40.09 -11.94 -36.24
N THR A 446 40.40 -10.69 -35.90
CA THR A 446 40.97 -10.28 -34.60
C THR A 446 39.88 -10.31 -33.51
N SER A 447 38.62 -10.14 -33.92
CA SER A 447 37.40 -10.20 -33.14
C SER A 447 37.16 -11.56 -32.49
N SER A 448 37.62 -12.65 -33.12
CA SER A 448 37.54 -14.03 -32.61
C SER A 448 38.17 -14.21 -31.22
N GLN A 449 39.09 -13.32 -30.82
CA GLN A 449 39.85 -13.43 -29.57
C GLN A 449 39.21 -12.70 -28.38
N LEU A 450 38.32 -11.73 -28.62
CA LEU A 450 37.71 -10.87 -27.60
C LEU A 450 36.19 -10.90 -27.59
N LEU A 451 35.56 -11.39 -28.67
CA LEU A 451 34.12 -11.49 -28.78
C LEU A 451 33.61 -12.69 -27.96
N GLU A 452 32.71 -12.42 -27.02
CA GLU A 452 32.06 -13.43 -26.22
C GLU A 452 30.55 -13.44 -26.55
N MET A 453 30.01 -14.65 -26.71
CA MET A 453 28.67 -14.85 -27.24
C MET A 453 27.90 -15.82 -26.37
N TYR A 454 26.70 -15.41 -25.97
CA TYR A 454 25.86 -16.19 -25.09
C TYR A 454 24.49 -16.39 -25.72
N LYS A 455 24.05 -17.65 -25.79
CA LYS A 455 22.72 -17.98 -26.27
C LYS A 455 21.68 -17.51 -25.25
N VAL A 456 20.77 -16.64 -25.68
CA VAL A 456 19.65 -16.17 -24.86
C VAL A 456 18.51 -17.15 -25.00
N ASN A 457 18.08 -17.41 -26.24
CA ASN A 457 17.01 -18.36 -26.56
C ASN A 457 17.32 -19.12 -27.86
N GLY A 458 16.37 -19.89 -28.39
CA GLY A 458 16.55 -20.69 -29.61
C GLY A 458 16.92 -19.91 -30.88
N GLN A 459 16.79 -18.58 -30.90
CA GLN A 459 16.92 -17.75 -32.10
C GLN A 459 17.81 -16.49 -31.92
N LEU A 460 18.22 -16.14 -30.70
CA LEU A 460 18.97 -14.92 -30.39
C LEU A 460 20.20 -15.17 -29.52
N TYR A 461 21.25 -14.40 -29.80
CA TYR A 461 22.55 -14.41 -29.13
C TYR A 461 22.87 -13.01 -28.62
N LEU A 462 23.27 -12.93 -27.37
CA LEU A 462 23.87 -11.74 -26.78
C LEU A 462 25.36 -11.73 -27.11
N VAL A 463 25.81 -10.66 -27.74
CA VAL A 463 27.19 -10.46 -28.16
C VAL A 463 27.80 -9.31 -27.35
N TRP A 464 28.96 -9.54 -26.75
CA TRP A 464 29.67 -8.54 -25.94
C TRP A 464 31.19 -8.76 -26.01
N ASN A 465 31.96 -7.75 -25.65
CA ASN A 465 33.43 -7.81 -25.61
C ASN A 465 33.99 -7.06 -24.38
N VAL A 466 35.29 -7.26 -24.12
CA VAL A 466 36.02 -6.50 -23.10
C VAL A 466 36.69 -5.31 -23.77
N ASP A 467 36.45 -4.12 -23.22
CA ASP A 467 37.13 -2.88 -23.63
C ASP A 467 37.90 -2.28 -22.44
N VAL A 468 38.75 -1.29 -22.70
CA VAL A 468 39.53 -0.59 -21.69
C VAL A 468 39.30 0.91 -21.84
N ILE A 469 38.82 1.53 -20.76
CA ILE A 469 38.64 2.99 -20.69
C ILE A 469 39.76 3.61 -19.86
N LYS A 470 40.14 4.84 -20.20
CA LYS A 470 41.06 5.66 -19.42
C LYS A 470 40.24 6.59 -18.52
N GLU A 471 40.33 6.39 -17.22
CA GLU A 471 39.87 7.34 -16.20
C GLU A 471 41.08 8.19 -15.72
N GLU A 472 40.86 9.31 -15.02
CA GLU A 472 41.86 10.37 -14.80
C GLU A 472 43.25 9.90 -14.32
N SER A 473 43.33 8.78 -13.60
CA SER A 473 44.59 8.21 -13.06
C SER A 473 44.85 6.74 -13.42
N HIS A 474 43.88 6.02 -14.00
CA HIS A 474 43.98 4.58 -14.24
C HIS A 474 43.25 4.13 -15.52
N TYR A 475 43.73 3.05 -16.14
CA TYR A 475 43.02 2.28 -17.15
C TYR A 475 42.18 1.19 -16.49
N LEU A 476 40.91 1.08 -16.86
CA LEU A 476 39.95 0.14 -16.30
C LEU A 476 39.37 -0.77 -17.38
N GLN A 477 39.34 -2.09 -17.13
CA GLN A 477 38.58 -3.02 -17.96
C GLN A 477 37.07 -2.85 -17.76
N VAL A 478 36.34 -2.82 -18.86
CA VAL A 478 34.89 -2.66 -18.88
C VAL A 478 34.25 -3.69 -19.80
N MET A 479 33.00 -4.04 -19.51
CA MET A 479 32.18 -4.92 -20.33
C MET A 479 31.41 -4.08 -21.32
N LYS A 480 31.68 -4.19 -22.62
CA LYS A 480 30.93 -3.48 -23.66
C LYS A 480 29.97 -4.46 -24.34
N VAL A 481 28.68 -4.20 -24.20
CA VAL A 481 27.61 -4.98 -24.80
C VAL A 481 27.40 -4.48 -26.23
N CYS A 482 27.66 -5.35 -27.19
CA CYS A 482 27.70 -5.00 -28.60
C CYS A 482 26.30 -5.05 -29.21
N ASP A 483 25.61 -6.20 -29.14
CA ASP A 483 24.28 -6.35 -29.74
C ASP A 483 23.54 -7.62 -29.25
N VAL A 484 22.24 -7.72 -29.53
CA VAL A 484 21.44 -8.95 -29.44
C VAL A 484 20.92 -9.31 -30.82
N VAL A 485 21.51 -10.36 -31.41
CA VAL A 485 21.35 -10.68 -32.84
C VAL A 485 20.99 -12.14 -33.08
N ARG A 486 20.46 -12.41 -34.28
CA ARG A 486 20.22 -13.78 -34.74
C ARG A 486 21.52 -14.42 -35.23
N PRO A 487 21.60 -15.77 -35.30
CA PRO A 487 22.78 -16.49 -35.79
C PRO A 487 23.39 -15.96 -37.09
N TYR A 488 22.54 -15.58 -38.05
CA TYR A 488 22.96 -15.11 -39.37
C TYR A 488 23.58 -13.71 -39.35
N ASP A 489 23.23 -12.88 -38.37
CA ASP A 489 23.66 -11.48 -38.27
C ASP A 489 24.99 -11.35 -37.48
N ILE A 490 25.47 -12.44 -36.87
CA ILE A 490 26.70 -12.49 -36.06
C ILE A 490 27.97 -12.15 -36.85
N PRO A 491 28.22 -12.69 -38.07
CA PRO A 491 29.43 -12.36 -38.82
C PRO A 491 29.55 -10.87 -39.10
N LYS A 492 28.42 -10.21 -39.37
CA LYS A 492 28.38 -8.75 -39.58
C LYS A 492 28.83 -7.97 -38.34
N VAL A 493 28.32 -8.34 -37.17
CA VAL A 493 28.75 -7.70 -35.89
C VAL A 493 30.24 -7.93 -35.63
N ALA A 494 30.77 -9.10 -36.01
CA ALA A 494 32.19 -9.38 -35.87
C ALA A 494 33.06 -8.54 -36.82
N GLU A 495 32.64 -8.37 -38.08
CA GLU A 495 33.31 -7.48 -39.05
C GLU A 495 33.34 -6.03 -38.57
N ASP A 496 32.21 -5.53 -38.07
CA ASP A 496 32.10 -4.16 -37.53
C ASP A 496 33.04 -3.96 -36.32
N LEU A 497 33.17 -4.98 -35.46
CA LEU A 497 34.08 -4.95 -34.32
C LEU A 497 35.55 -5.13 -34.72
N ASP A 498 35.85 -5.89 -35.78
CA ASP A 498 37.20 -5.99 -36.33
C ASP A 498 37.70 -4.64 -36.84
N ALA A 499 36.83 -3.86 -37.49
CA ALA A 499 37.15 -2.49 -37.88
C ALA A 499 37.42 -1.58 -36.66
N GLU A 500 36.66 -1.75 -35.58
CA GLU A 500 36.92 -1.03 -34.32
C GLU A 500 38.26 -1.46 -33.68
N PHE A 501 38.55 -2.76 -33.64
CA PHE A 501 39.77 -3.30 -33.06
C PHE A 501 41.04 -2.97 -33.84
N GLN A 502 40.95 -2.74 -35.15
CA GLN A 502 42.09 -2.24 -35.95
C GLN A 502 42.55 -0.85 -35.51
N SER A 503 41.67 -0.07 -34.86
CA SER A 503 42.02 1.25 -34.32
C SER A 503 42.68 1.19 -32.94
N PHE A 504 42.73 0.01 -32.29
CA PHE A 504 43.28 -0.12 -30.95
C PHE A 504 44.81 -0.21 -30.98
N SER A 505 45.47 0.42 -30.02
CA SER A 505 46.91 0.22 -29.82
C SER A 505 47.21 -1.20 -29.34
N GLU A 506 48.42 -1.68 -29.61
CA GLU A 506 48.86 -3.02 -29.18
C GLU A 506 48.77 -3.18 -27.64
N ASP A 507 49.10 -2.12 -26.88
CA ASP A 507 48.95 -2.07 -25.43
C ASP A 507 47.47 -2.19 -24.99
N LYS A 508 46.55 -1.46 -25.65
CA LYS A 508 45.10 -1.57 -25.36
C LYS A 508 44.60 -2.98 -25.65
N MET A 509 45.05 -3.58 -26.75
CA MET A 509 44.69 -4.93 -27.16
C MET A 509 45.17 -5.99 -26.15
N GLN A 510 46.39 -5.87 -25.62
CA GLN A 510 46.90 -6.77 -24.57
C GLN A 510 46.11 -6.63 -23.27
N ARG A 511 45.75 -5.39 -22.88
CA ARG A 511 44.94 -5.13 -21.69
C ARG A 511 43.52 -5.68 -21.82
N CYS A 512 42.88 -5.63 -22.99
CA CYS A 512 41.57 -6.27 -23.22
C CYS A 512 41.64 -7.80 -23.07
N LYS A 513 42.75 -8.44 -23.46
CA LYS A 513 42.92 -9.91 -23.41
C LYS A 513 43.22 -10.43 -22.01
N HIS A 514 43.70 -9.58 -21.11
CA HIS A 514 44.09 -9.99 -19.77
C HIS A 514 42.86 -10.50 -18.98
N LYS A 515 42.97 -11.70 -18.39
CA LYS A 515 41.90 -12.32 -17.59
C LYS A 515 42.37 -12.46 -16.14
N CYS A 516 41.67 -11.79 -15.23
CA CYS A 516 41.85 -11.98 -13.79
C CYS A 516 40.75 -12.86 -13.22
N VAL A 517 41.11 -13.87 -12.43
CA VAL A 517 40.19 -14.83 -11.84
C VAL A 517 40.24 -14.72 -10.32
N GLU A 518 39.10 -14.45 -9.71
CA GLU A 518 38.93 -14.41 -8.25
C GLU A 518 37.94 -15.51 -7.86
N GLY A 519 38.45 -16.65 -7.36
CA GLY A 519 37.65 -17.85 -7.10
C GLY A 519 37.11 -18.45 -8.41
N THR A 520 35.79 -18.41 -8.59
CA THR A 520 35.08 -18.88 -9.80
C THR A 520 34.64 -17.76 -10.74
N LEU A 521 34.94 -16.50 -10.40
CA LEU A 521 34.49 -15.32 -11.12
C LEU A 521 35.65 -14.68 -11.88
N ILE A 522 35.36 -14.11 -13.06
CA ILE A 522 36.31 -13.25 -13.78
C ILE A 522 36.03 -11.79 -13.36
N VAL A 523 37.07 -11.07 -12.95
CA VAL A 523 36.99 -9.70 -12.45
C VAL A 523 37.77 -8.73 -13.33
N PRO A 524 37.36 -7.44 -13.44
CA PRO A 524 38.08 -6.47 -14.24
C PRO A 524 39.39 -6.04 -13.57
N MET A 525 40.39 -5.74 -14.39
CA MET A 525 41.68 -5.21 -13.95
C MET A 525 41.77 -3.69 -14.03
N ARG A 526 42.63 -3.13 -13.18
CA ARG A 526 43.00 -1.70 -13.15
C ARG A 526 44.51 -1.56 -13.32
N TRP A 527 44.94 -0.61 -14.15
CA TRP A 527 46.36 -0.28 -14.35
C TRP A 527 46.62 1.22 -14.19
N PRO A 528 47.67 1.67 -13.49
CA PRO A 528 48.03 3.08 -13.42
C PRO A 528 48.51 3.61 -14.78
N VAL A 529 48.20 4.87 -15.08
CA VAL A 529 48.50 5.52 -16.38
C VAL A 529 50.01 5.64 -16.64
N ASP A 530 50.84 5.66 -15.59
CA ASP A 530 52.30 5.90 -15.68
C ASP A 530 53.15 4.63 -15.89
N SER A 531 52.53 3.47 -16.13
CA SER A 531 53.28 2.22 -16.38
C SER A 531 53.46 1.95 -17.88
N SER A 532 54.58 2.43 -18.45
CA SER A 532 55.00 2.11 -19.83
C SER A 532 55.68 0.74 -19.98
N SER A 533 55.36 -0.21 -19.10
CA SER A 533 55.83 -1.60 -19.19
C SER A 533 54.86 -2.47 -18.39
N CYS A 534 54.56 -3.67 -18.89
CA CYS A 534 53.94 -4.75 -18.12
C CYS A 534 54.79 -5.05 -16.87
N ALA A 535 54.63 -4.28 -15.81
CA ALA A 535 55.06 -4.58 -14.46
C ALA A 535 53.83 -5.02 -13.66
N GLU A 536 54.04 -5.97 -12.74
CA GLU A 536 52.96 -6.69 -12.05
C GLU A 536 51.90 -5.75 -11.43
N PRO A 537 50.61 -6.14 -11.50
CA PRO A 537 49.54 -5.37 -10.89
C PRO A 537 49.69 -5.34 -9.36
N ASP A 538 49.44 -4.18 -8.78
CA ASP A 538 49.39 -3.98 -7.33
C ASP A 538 48.27 -4.85 -6.71
N LEU A 539 48.66 -5.96 -6.10
CA LEU A 539 47.80 -6.96 -5.46
C LEU A 539 47.25 -6.51 -4.08
N SER A 540 47.45 -5.25 -3.69
CA SER A 540 47.30 -4.86 -2.28
C SER A 540 45.94 -4.27 -1.85
N LYS A 541 44.89 -4.21 -2.70
CA LYS A 541 43.56 -3.73 -2.23
C LYS A 541 42.36 -4.49 -2.82
N PRO A 542 41.62 -5.27 -2.01
CA PRO A 542 40.25 -5.64 -2.33
C PRO A 542 39.32 -4.42 -2.31
N LEU A 543 38.30 -4.44 -3.17
CA LEU A 543 37.19 -3.47 -3.21
C LEU A 543 36.26 -3.63 -1.98
N SER A 544 36.73 -3.23 -0.80
CA SER A 544 35.88 -3.10 0.41
C SER A 544 36.04 -1.77 1.14
N ALA A 545 36.58 -0.74 0.49
CA ALA A 545 36.74 0.59 1.08
C ALA A 545 36.18 1.70 0.19
N LEU A 546 34.85 1.75 0.09
CA LEU A 546 34.08 2.98 -0.17
C LEU A 546 32.90 3.03 0.80
N SER A 547 33.21 3.00 2.10
CA SER A 547 32.36 3.54 3.15
C SER A 547 33.16 4.62 3.84
N LEU A 548 32.90 5.88 3.48
CA LEU A 548 33.33 7.02 4.26
C LEU A 548 32.39 7.12 5.47
N SER A 549 32.83 6.62 6.62
CA SER A 549 32.38 7.06 7.95
C SER A 549 33.44 6.62 8.95
N ASP A 550 34.46 7.44 9.16
CA ASP A 550 35.33 7.35 10.33
C ASP A 550 34.91 8.45 11.31
N GLU A 551 34.48 8.05 12.51
CA GLU A 551 34.69 8.78 13.77
C GLU A 551 34.90 7.71 14.88
N PRO A 552 35.70 7.99 15.92
CA PRO A 552 36.45 6.95 16.63
C PRO A 552 35.74 6.44 17.89
N GLU A 553 35.81 5.12 18.12
CA GLU A 553 35.45 4.51 19.40
C GLU A 553 36.60 4.62 20.41
N SER A 554 36.29 5.16 21.59
CA SER A 554 37.07 4.98 22.81
C SER A 554 36.46 3.86 23.66
N SER A 555 37.27 2.84 23.93
CA SER A 555 37.08 1.78 24.92
C SER A 555 36.77 2.30 26.33
N ILE A 556 35.97 1.55 27.13
CA ILE A 556 36.16 1.33 28.58
C ILE A 556 35.16 0.27 29.14
N THR A 557 35.75 -0.81 29.67
CA THR A 557 35.37 -1.76 30.75
C THR A 557 33.95 -2.31 30.95
N THR A 558 33.93 -3.65 30.87
CA THR A 558 33.27 -4.63 31.76
C THR A 558 32.87 -4.17 33.17
N TYR A 559 31.62 -4.45 33.55
CA TYR A 559 31.27 -4.98 34.87
C TYR A 559 30.06 -5.93 34.77
N ARG A 560 30.21 -7.11 35.37
CA ARG A 560 29.15 -8.08 35.71
C ARG A 560 28.43 -7.58 36.97
N THR A 561 27.11 -7.75 37.03
CA THR A 561 26.41 -8.20 38.24
C THR A 561 25.06 -8.84 37.87
N ASN A 562 24.84 -10.03 38.43
CA ASN A 562 23.57 -10.74 38.52
C ASN A 562 22.52 -9.92 39.28
N THR A 563 21.24 -10.11 38.96
CA THR A 563 20.21 -10.45 39.96
C THR A 563 18.93 -10.94 39.29
N GLU A 564 18.37 -11.92 39.97
CA GLU A 564 17.23 -12.78 39.72
C GLU A 564 15.92 -12.13 40.21
N ILE A 565 14.77 -12.72 39.82
CA ILE A 565 13.50 -12.79 40.57
C ILE A 565 12.58 -11.54 40.57
N ASP A 566 11.44 -11.59 39.85
CA ASP A 566 10.10 -11.95 40.38
C ASP A 566 8.95 -11.50 39.45
N ALA A 567 8.00 -12.40 39.19
CA ALA A 567 6.61 -12.09 38.87
C ALA A 567 5.85 -11.98 40.21
N PRO A 568 4.68 -11.31 40.32
CA PRO A 568 3.44 -11.97 39.90
C PRO A 568 2.21 -11.06 39.58
N ASN A 569 1.11 -11.75 39.29
CA ASN A 569 -0.31 -11.40 39.50
C ASN A 569 -1.11 -10.74 38.36
N GLU A 570 -1.81 -11.64 37.65
CA GLU A 570 -3.27 -11.68 37.47
C GLU A 570 -4.08 -10.55 38.14
N PHE A 571 -4.87 -9.85 37.32
CA PHE A 571 -6.12 -9.24 37.77
C PHE A 571 -7.23 -9.51 36.76
N ASP A 572 -8.23 -10.21 37.27
CA ASP A 572 -9.52 -10.54 36.71
C ASP A 572 -10.42 -9.29 36.68
N PHE A 573 -11.10 -9.02 35.56
CA PHE A 573 -12.17 -8.02 35.50
C PHE A 573 -13.32 -8.55 34.64
N SER A 574 -14.33 -9.08 35.34
CA SER A 574 -15.69 -9.19 34.83
C SER A 574 -16.37 -7.82 34.92
N LEU A 575 -16.83 -7.29 33.79
CA LEU A 575 -17.77 -6.18 33.76
C LEU A 575 -18.78 -6.40 32.63
N THR A 576 -19.96 -6.88 33.01
CA THR A 576 -21.16 -6.90 32.18
C THR A 576 -21.69 -5.47 32.01
N ALA A 577 -21.54 -4.91 30.81
CA ALA A 577 -22.18 -3.66 30.42
C ALA A 577 -23.54 -3.92 29.73
N HIS A 578 -24.55 -3.18 30.15
CA HIS A 578 -25.91 -3.17 29.61
C HIS A 578 -25.96 -2.67 28.17
N LEU A 579 -26.58 -3.43 27.27
CA LEU A 579 -26.92 -3.01 25.90
C LEU A 579 -28.28 -2.28 25.86
N PRO A 580 -28.39 -1.09 25.22
CA PRO A 580 -29.64 -0.36 25.07
C PRO A 580 -30.54 -0.86 23.93
N LEU A 581 -31.83 -0.55 24.04
CA LEU A 581 -33.04 -1.00 23.33
C LEU A 581 -33.02 -1.12 21.78
N GLY A 582 -31.99 -0.67 21.08
CA GLY A 582 -31.95 -0.67 19.61
C GLY A 582 -31.72 -2.05 18.98
N THR A 583 -31.16 -3.01 19.74
CA THR A 583 -30.83 -4.35 19.23
C THR A 583 -32.05 -5.26 19.06
N VAL A 584 -33.16 -4.95 19.75
CA VAL A 584 -34.36 -5.81 19.76
C VAL A 584 -35.15 -5.72 18.46
N VAL A 585 -35.15 -4.56 17.80
CA VAL A 585 -35.84 -4.38 16.50
C VAL A 585 -35.06 -5.05 15.36
N LEU A 586 -33.72 -5.07 15.45
CA LEU A 586 -32.85 -5.75 14.48
C LEU A 586 -32.97 -7.28 14.56
N LEU A 587 -33.15 -7.83 15.77
CA LEU A 587 -33.40 -9.27 15.99
C LEU A 587 -34.76 -9.71 15.46
N MET A 588 -35.79 -8.85 15.50
CA MET A 588 -37.10 -9.16 14.88
C MET A 588 -37.04 -9.14 13.34
N PHE A 589 -36.21 -8.28 12.75
CA PHE A 589 -36.00 -8.25 11.29
C PHE A 589 -35.17 -9.44 10.78
N LEU A 590 -34.17 -9.89 11.53
CA LEU A 590 -33.37 -11.07 11.18
C LEU A 590 -34.15 -12.38 11.35
N TRP A 591 -35.08 -12.46 12.31
CA TRP A 591 -35.90 -13.65 12.53
C TRP A 591 -36.98 -13.85 11.45
N ALA A 592 -37.47 -12.77 10.83
CA ALA A 592 -38.43 -12.85 9.73
C ALA A 592 -37.82 -13.29 8.38
N PHE A 593 -36.50 -13.17 8.20
CA PHE A 593 -35.81 -13.51 6.94
C PHE A 593 -34.96 -14.79 7.00
N THR A 594 -34.89 -15.46 8.14
CA THR A 594 -34.10 -16.69 8.32
C THR A 594 -34.93 -17.85 8.85
N LEU A 595 -35.87 -18.33 8.04
CA LEU A 595 -36.40 -19.70 8.18
C LEU A 595 -36.19 -20.46 6.86
N PRO A 596 -35.43 -21.57 6.88
CA PRO A 596 -35.34 -22.49 5.76
C PRO A 596 -36.71 -23.10 5.44
N LYS A 597 -36.98 -23.26 4.14
CA LYS A 597 -38.07 -24.05 3.57
C LYS A 597 -38.00 -25.52 4.04
N TRP A 598 -38.59 -25.84 5.18
CA TRP A 598 -38.86 -27.22 5.59
C TRP A 598 -40.12 -27.26 6.44
N LEU A 599 -41.29 -27.13 5.78
CA LEU A 599 -42.63 -27.59 6.23
C LEU A 599 -43.67 -27.14 5.19
N VAL A 600 -43.55 -27.69 3.98
CA VAL A 600 -44.68 -27.79 3.05
C VAL A 600 -44.63 -29.23 2.53
N GLY A 601 -45.45 -30.09 3.12
CA GLY A 601 -45.84 -31.35 2.49
C GLY A 601 -46.74 -31.06 1.28
N PRO A 602 -46.81 -31.98 0.30
CA PRO A 602 -47.61 -31.78 -0.89
C PRO A 602 -49.10 -31.89 -0.58
N ASP A 603 -49.88 -31.27 -1.46
CA ASP A 603 -51.32 -31.44 -1.70
C ASP A 603 -52.32 -30.42 -1.11
N GLU A 604 -53.26 -30.13 -2.01
CA GLU A 604 -54.49 -29.32 -1.95
C GLU A 604 -54.29 -27.79 -2.15
N GLY A 605 -54.70 -27.13 -3.23
CA GLY A 605 -55.70 -27.49 -4.25
C GLY A 605 -56.82 -26.43 -4.27
N LEU A 606 -56.56 -25.26 -4.86
CA LEU A 606 -57.47 -24.33 -5.56
C LEU A 606 -56.81 -22.97 -5.80
#